data_AF-A0A7W7H4T9-F1
#
_entry.id   AF-A0A7W7H4T9-F1
#
_cell.length_a   1.000
_cell.length_b   1.000
_cell.length_c   1.000
_cell.angle_alpha   90.00
_cell.angle_beta   90.00
_cell.angle_gamma   90.00
#
_symmetry.space_group_name_H-M   'P 1'
#
loop_
_entity.id
_entity.type
_entity.pdbx_description
1 polymer ?
#
loop_
_entity_poly.entity_id
_entity_poly.type
_entity_poly.pdbx_seq_one_letter_code
_entity_poly.pdbx_strand_id
1 'polypeptide(L)'
;MTPGRGLLLCFAVAATAALAACGGAAPAASSAPGYDKIIVQVYGTPAQRRAADARAWWTSRVAAVECMGRAGQPYGIVGYNAPSDREDIAPGNLLAFAPAREDFDVAAQLIRAADARLVLDSAANGAGGSDRASVVRRCETEAAAATGPRVPDGQQALAGALVDRLRRVQDAAAPTLAADYRTCMAAGGIPVADLVALRTRVERAFPATLATVEYDPTKLPGWAAAVAFEHRAAAADARCRETAVKAVRAAAAPQLAEFTREHAAELDRVAAGWAWIEVDARNAEHAAGPED
;
A
#
# COMPACT_ATOMS: atom_id res chain seq x y z
N MET A 1 -7.37 6.60 85.47
CA MET A 1 -7.47 5.26 84.87
C MET A 1 -8.30 5.37 83.61
N THR A 2 -7.69 4.92 82.51
CA THR A 2 -8.29 4.50 81.23
C THR A 2 -9.18 5.48 80.43
N PRO A 3 -9.17 5.34 79.08
CA PRO A 3 -9.45 6.42 78.14
C PRO A 3 -10.65 6.12 77.21
N GLY A 4 -11.03 7.10 76.40
CA GLY A 4 -10.95 6.91 74.95
C GLY A 4 -12.24 6.82 74.14
N ARG A 5 -12.00 7.13 72.85
CA ARG A 5 -12.78 6.88 71.62
C ARG A 5 -13.83 7.94 71.29
N GLY A 6 -13.83 8.56 70.12
CA GLY A 6 -13.02 8.32 68.92
C GLY A 6 -13.83 8.76 67.71
N LEU A 7 -13.40 9.87 67.09
CA LEU A 7 -13.94 10.47 65.88
C LEU A 7 -13.71 9.52 64.68
N LEU A 8 -14.76 9.14 63.95
CA LEU A 8 -14.65 8.46 62.66
C LEU A 8 -14.72 9.52 61.56
N LEU A 9 -13.55 9.89 61.02
CA LEU A 9 -13.40 10.68 59.80
C LEU A 9 -13.48 9.75 58.58
N CYS A 10 -14.43 10.02 57.69
CA CYS A 10 -14.47 9.48 56.34
C CYS A 10 -13.35 10.13 55.50
N PHE A 11 -12.34 9.36 55.10
CA PHE A 11 -11.46 9.72 53.98
C PHE A 11 -12.00 9.09 52.70
N ALA A 12 -12.53 9.94 51.81
CA ALA A 12 -12.77 9.60 50.43
C ALA A 12 -11.42 9.67 49.68
N VAL A 13 -10.93 8.52 49.21
CA VAL A 13 -9.78 8.46 48.31
C VAL A 13 -10.32 8.54 46.88
N ALA A 14 -10.20 9.73 46.27
CA ALA A 14 -10.37 9.91 44.84
C ALA A 14 -9.09 9.47 44.13
N ALA A 15 -9.09 8.27 43.56
CA ALA A 15 -8.03 7.81 42.67
C ALA A 15 -8.26 8.38 41.26
N THR A 16 -7.72 9.57 40.99
CA THR A 16 -7.54 10.06 39.61
C THR A 16 -6.44 9.25 38.93
N ALA A 17 -6.84 8.23 38.18
CA ALA A 17 -5.97 7.55 37.22
C ALA A 17 -5.72 8.50 36.03
N ALA A 18 -4.58 9.15 36.02
CA ALA A 18 -4.06 9.83 34.84
C ALA A 18 -3.61 8.76 33.83
N LEU A 19 -4.47 8.49 32.83
CA LEU A 19 -4.06 7.80 31.60
C LEU A 19 -3.12 8.73 30.83
N ALA A 20 -1.83 8.67 31.15
CA ALA A 20 -0.79 9.21 30.31
C ALA A 20 -0.77 8.39 29.01
N ALA A 21 -1.41 8.92 27.97
CA ALA A 21 -1.26 8.43 26.62
C ALA A 21 0.20 8.64 26.19
N CYS A 22 1.02 7.60 26.35
CA CYS A 22 2.32 7.52 25.69
C CYS A 22 2.07 7.42 24.18
N GLY A 23 1.90 8.56 23.52
CA GLY A 23 2.14 8.72 22.09
C GLY A 23 3.62 8.56 21.82
N GLY A 24 4.13 7.33 21.94
CA GLY A 24 5.46 6.99 21.48
C GLY A 24 5.44 7.05 19.96
N ALA A 25 5.92 8.15 19.39
CA ALA A 25 6.29 8.17 17.98
C ALA A 25 7.18 6.95 17.74
N ALA A 26 6.75 6.07 16.83
CA ALA A 26 7.49 4.86 16.51
C ALA A 26 8.93 5.26 16.20
N PRO A 27 9.95 4.65 16.83
CA PRO A 27 11.34 4.99 16.54
C PRO A 27 11.56 4.78 15.05
N ALA A 28 11.94 5.85 14.35
CA ALA A 28 12.35 5.78 12.96
C ALA A 28 13.53 4.81 12.89
N ALA A 29 13.27 3.58 12.44
CA ALA A 29 14.29 2.57 12.32
C ALA A 29 15.35 3.10 11.36
N SER A 30 16.52 3.49 11.89
CA SER A 30 17.68 3.92 11.10
C SER A 30 17.92 2.87 10.02
N SER A 31 17.61 3.22 8.78
CA SER A 31 17.89 2.38 7.63
C SER A 31 19.40 2.15 7.53
N ALA A 32 19.80 1.00 7.03
CA ALA A 32 21.20 0.79 6.67
C ALA A 32 21.61 1.89 5.69
N PRO A 33 22.77 2.55 5.86
CA PRO A 33 23.19 3.62 4.97
C PRO A 33 23.06 3.19 3.49
N GLY A 34 22.23 3.92 2.73
CA GLY A 34 22.02 3.67 1.30
C GLY A 34 20.88 2.71 0.93
N TYR A 35 20.26 1.97 1.86
CA TYR A 35 19.12 1.10 1.54
C TYR A 35 17.95 1.91 0.96
N ASP A 36 17.49 2.95 1.66
CA ASP A 36 16.36 3.77 1.21
C ASP A 36 16.65 4.44 -0.13
N LYS A 37 17.91 4.85 -0.36
CA LYS A 37 18.34 5.43 -1.64
C LYS A 37 18.20 4.42 -2.79
N ILE A 38 18.71 3.19 -2.62
CA ILE A 38 18.62 2.14 -3.64
C ILE A 38 17.16 1.78 -3.90
N ILE A 39 16.35 1.65 -2.84
CA ILE A 39 14.91 1.37 -2.98
C ILE A 39 14.21 2.48 -3.78
N VAL A 40 14.49 3.75 -3.50
CA VAL A 40 13.94 4.87 -4.28
C VAL A 40 14.44 4.86 -5.71
N GLN A 41 15.72 4.58 -5.98
CA GLN A 41 16.23 4.51 -7.36
C GLN A 41 15.58 3.38 -8.16
N VAL A 42 15.38 2.21 -7.54
CA VAL A 42 14.81 1.03 -8.21
C VAL A 42 13.28 1.13 -8.33
N TYR A 43 12.58 1.53 -7.28
CA TYR A 43 11.11 1.45 -7.22
C TYR A 43 10.40 2.81 -7.27
N GLY A 44 11.17 3.90 -7.40
CA GLY A 44 10.67 5.26 -7.39
C GLY A 44 10.32 5.75 -5.99
N THR A 45 10.08 7.05 -5.87
CA THR A 45 9.41 7.65 -4.72
C THR A 45 7.90 7.36 -4.77
N PRO A 46 7.16 7.55 -3.66
CA PRO A 46 5.70 7.51 -3.70
C PRO A 46 5.09 8.48 -4.73
N ALA A 47 5.69 9.66 -4.91
CA ALA A 47 5.23 10.63 -5.90
C ALA A 47 5.41 10.12 -7.35
N GLN A 48 6.55 9.48 -7.64
CA GLN A 48 6.86 8.92 -8.95
C GLN A 48 5.92 7.77 -9.32
N ARG A 49 5.59 6.88 -8.37
CA ARG A 49 4.61 5.80 -8.61
C ARG A 49 3.20 6.33 -8.82
N ARG A 50 2.75 7.29 -8.01
CA ARG A 50 1.47 7.98 -8.24
C ARG A 50 1.43 8.66 -9.60
N ALA A 51 2.51 9.30 -10.02
CA ALA A 51 2.58 9.88 -11.36
C ALA A 51 2.49 8.81 -12.46
N ALA A 52 3.13 7.65 -12.28
CA ALA A 52 3.01 6.53 -13.20
C ALA A 52 1.57 6.01 -13.33
N ASP A 53 0.86 5.90 -12.20
CA ASP A 53 -0.55 5.50 -12.19
C ASP A 53 -1.46 6.59 -12.77
N ALA A 54 -1.22 7.86 -12.46
CA ALA A 54 -1.94 9.00 -13.03
C ALA A 54 -1.77 9.04 -14.55
N ARG A 55 -0.54 8.91 -15.04
CA ARG A 55 -0.23 8.79 -16.47
C ARG A 55 -1.03 7.66 -17.11
N ALA A 56 -0.95 6.46 -16.55
CA ALA A 56 -1.68 5.31 -17.07
C ALA A 56 -3.20 5.54 -17.09
N TRP A 57 -3.74 6.17 -16.05
CA TRP A 57 -5.15 6.54 -15.97
C TRP A 57 -5.55 7.56 -17.04
N TRP A 58 -4.84 8.67 -17.16
CA TRP A 58 -5.17 9.70 -18.16
C TRP A 58 -5.05 9.14 -19.58
N THR A 59 -4.01 8.36 -19.87
CA THR A 59 -3.86 7.69 -21.16
C THR A 59 -5.03 6.75 -21.46
N SER A 60 -5.47 5.94 -20.49
CA SER A 60 -6.62 5.06 -20.71
C SER A 60 -7.92 5.86 -20.88
N ARG A 61 -8.13 6.94 -20.11
CA ARG A 61 -9.33 7.76 -20.20
C ARG A 61 -9.44 8.47 -21.55
N VAL A 62 -8.36 9.05 -22.07
CA VAL A 62 -8.33 9.63 -23.42
C VAL A 62 -8.70 8.58 -24.47
N ALA A 63 -8.10 7.39 -24.41
CA ALA A 63 -8.42 6.30 -25.33
C ALA A 63 -9.89 5.84 -25.24
N ALA A 64 -10.45 5.81 -24.03
CA ALA A 64 -11.86 5.48 -23.81
C ALA A 64 -12.79 6.54 -24.41
N VAL A 65 -12.51 7.82 -24.20
CA VAL A 65 -13.26 8.95 -24.81
C VAL A 65 -13.24 8.86 -26.33
N GLU A 66 -12.06 8.63 -26.93
CA GLU A 66 -11.94 8.49 -28.39
C GLU A 66 -12.76 7.31 -28.92
N CYS A 67 -12.71 6.15 -28.24
CA CYS A 67 -13.50 4.97 -28.61
C CYS A 67 -15.01 5.24 -28.53
N MET A 68 -15.46 5.88 -27.45
CA MET A 68 -16.85 6.24 -27.23
C MET A 68 -17.33 7.27 -28.25
N GLY A 69 -16.49 8.26 -28.58
CA GLY A 69 -16.75 9.25 -29.62
C GLY A 69 -16.94 8.60 -31.00
N ARG A 70 -16.10 7.62 -31.37
CA ARG A 70 -16.28 6.83 -32.60
C ARG A 70 -17.59 6.03 -32.60
N ALA A 71 -18.07 5.62 -31.42
CA ALA A 71 -19.35 4.95 -31.26
C ALA A 71 -20.56 5.90 -31.19
N GLY A 72 -20.36 7.21 -31.33
CA GLY A 72 -21.41 8.23 -31.24
C GLY A 72 -22.01 8.36 -29.84
N GLN A 73 -21.28 7.97 -28.80
CA GLN A 73 -21.74 7.97 -27.42
C GLN A 73 -20.98 9.02 -26.61
N PRO A 74 -21.66 9.92 -25.87
CA PRO A 74 -20.96 10.85 -24.99
C PRO A 74 -20.29 10.09 -23.86
N TYR A 75 -19.08 10.49 -23.49
CA TYR A 75 -18.31 9.88 -22.42
C TYR A 75 -17.39 10.94 -21.81
N GLY A 76 -17.67 11.33 -20.57
CA GLY A 76 -16.84 12.28 -19.83
C GLY A 76 -15.65 11.58 -19.20
N ILE A 77 -14.56 12.32 -19.01
CA ILE A 77 -13.47 11.86 -18.16
C ILE A 77 -13.85 12.18 -16.71
N VAL A 78 -13.59 11.21 -15.84
CA VAL A 78 -13.72 11.39 -14.40
C VAL A 78 -12.33 11.57 -13.81
N GLY A 79 -12.24 12.46 -12.83
CA GLY A 79 -10.98 12.83 -12.20
C GLY A 79 -10.18 11.63 -11.72
N TYR A 80 -8.87 11.79 -11.74
CA TYR A 80 -7.95 10.79 -11.22
C TYR A 80 -8.03 10.73 -9.70
N ASN A 81 -8.59 9.62 -9.19
CA ASN A 81 -8.50 9.29 -7.77
C ASN A 81 -7.20 8.53 -7.52
N ALA A 82 -6.20 9.25 -7.00
CA ALA A 82 -4.91 8.67 -6.71
C ALA A 82 -5.02 7.47 -5.74
N PRO A 83 -4.24 6.39 -5.94
CA PRO A 83 -4.06 5.40 -4.90
C PRO A 83 -3.37 6.03 -3.69
N SER A 84 -3.40 5.33 -2.57
CA SER A 84 -2.79 5.74 -1.31
C SER A 84 -1.35 6.23 -1.52
N ASP A 85 -0.97 7.28 -0.80
CA ASP A 85 0.41 7.77 -0.80
C ASP A 85 1.37 6.84 -0.03
N ARG A 86 0.82 5.89 0.73
CA ARG A 86 1.51 4.93 1.60
C ARG A 86 2.01 3.68 0.88
N GLU A 87 2.34 3.75 -0.40
CA GLU A 87 2.88 2.59 -1.11
C GLU A 87 4.29 2.24 -0.63
N ASP A 88 4.43 1.68 0.57
CA ASP A 88 5.72 1.22 1.00
C ASP A 88 6.11 -0.01 0.18
N ILE A 89 7.36 -0.04 -0.26
CA ILE A 89 7.87 -1.14 -1.07
C ILE A 89 8.43 -2.21 -0.15
N ALA A 90 7.97 -3.45 -0.33
CA ALA A 90 8.56 -4.64 0.27
C ALA A 90 9.25 -5.46 -0.84
N PRO A 91 10.57 -5.27 -1.09
CA PRO A 91 11.28 -5.97 -2.16
C PRO A 91 11.11 -7.47 -2.04
N GLY A 92 10.47 -8.08 -3.05
CA GLY A 92 10.24 -9.52 -3.12
C GLY A 92 9.45 -10.11 -1.94
N ASN A 93 8.71 -9.28 -1.19
CA ASN A 93 8.02 -9.66 0.04
C ASN A 93 8.95 -10.32 1.08
N LEU A 94 10.22 -9.88 1.14
CA LEU A 94 11.19 -10.37 2.12
C LEU A 94 10.90 -9.81 3.52
N LEU A 95 10.69 -10.68 4.51
CA LEU A 95 10.32 -10.33 5.88
C LEU A 95 11.23 -9.28 6.53
N ALA A 96 12.55 -9.39 6.34
CA ALA A 96 13.51 -8.48 6.96
C ALA A 96 13.63 -7.12 6.26
N PHE A 97 13.15 -7.03 5.02
CA PHE A 97 13.22 -5.81 4.20
C PHE A 97 11.85 -5.14 4.04
N ALA A 98 10.78 -5.80 4.46
CA ALA A 98 9.48 -5.17 4.51
C ALA A 98 9.50 -3.94 5.44
N PRO A 99 8.81 -2.86 5.06
CA PRO A 99 8.65 -1.66 5.88
C PRO A 99 7.71 -1.97 7.06
N ALA A 100 7.95 -1.33 8.21
CA ALA A 100 6.97 -1.37 9.31
C ALA A 100 5.80 -0.47 8.93
N ARG A 101 4.58 -0.92 9.21
CA ARG A 101 3.35 -0.24 8.79
C ARG A 101 2.36 -0.15 9.93
N GLU A 102 1.51 0.86 9.89
CA GLU A 102 0.38 0.99 10.82
C GLU A 102 -0.82 0.13 10.39
N ASP A 103 -0.94 -0.14 9.10
CA ASP A 103 -1.98 -0.96 8.45
C ASP A 103 -1.45 -1.54 7.11
N PHE A 104 -2.32 -2.21 6.34
CA PHE A 104 -2.01 -2.74 5.00
C PHE A 104 -2.70 -1.95 3.88
N ASP A 105 -3.27 -0.78 4.20
CA ASP A 105 -4.09 0.07 3.31
C ASP A 105 -5.30 -0.65 2.65
N VAL A 106 -5.71 -1.82 3.16
CA VAL A 106 -6.79 -2.62 2.58
C VAL A 106 -8.14 -1.90 2.74
N ALA A 107 -8.44 -1.37 3.92
CA ALA A 107 -9.66 -0.60 4.15
C ALA A 107 -9.79 0.58 3.17
N ALA A 108 -8.71 1.35 3.02
CA ALA A 108 -8.68 2.51 2.15
C ALA A 108 -8.77 2.13 0.66
N GLN A 109 -8.13 1.02 0.25
CA GLN A 109 -8.29 0.46 -1.10
C GLN A 109 -9.74 0.08 -1.40
N LEU A 110 -10.43 -0.56 -0.45
CA LEU A 110 -11.83 -0.96 -0.62
C LEU A 110 -12.78 0.24 -0.72
N ILE A 111 -12.55 1.30 0.06
CA ILE A 111 -13.32 2.56 -0.06
C ILE A 111 -13.12 3.16 -1.45
N ARG A 112 -11.86 3.34 -1.89
CA ARG A 112 -11.56 3.90 -3.23
C ARG A 112 -12.14 3.05 -4.36
N ALA A 113 -12.12 1.72 -4.23
CA ALA A 113 -12.71 0.82 -5.22
C ALA A 113 -14.24 0.95 -5.28
N ALA A 114 -14.91 1.15 -4.13
CA ALA A 114 -16.34 1.40 -4.08
C ALA A 114 -16.70 2.75 -4.73
N ASP A 115 -15.94 3.81 -4.45
CA ASP A 115 -16.13 5.13 -5.07
C ASP A 115 -15.94 5.08 -6.60
N ALA A 116 -14.87 4.41 -7.07
CA ALA A 116 -14.62 4.24 -8.50
C ALA A 116 -15.74 3.46 -9.19
N ARG A 117 -16.31 2.45 -8.52
CA ARG A 117 -17.45 1.69 -9.05
C ARG A 117 -18.72 2.53 -9.12
N LEU A 118 -19.02 3.33 -8.10
CA LEU A 118 -20.19 4.21 -8.10
C LEU A 118 -20.18 5.18 -9.30
N VAL A 119 -18.99 5.73 -9.61
CA VAL A 119 -18.79 6.61 -10.77
C VAL A 119 -19.04 5.86 -12.08
N LEU A 120 -18.50 4.64 -12.25
CA LEU A 120 -18.70 3.82 -13.44
C LEU A 120 -20.17 3.39 -13.62
N ASP A 121 -20.83 2.96 -12.54
CA ASP A 121 -22.24 2.56 -12.56
C ASP A 121 -23.13 3.76 -12.94
N SER A 122 -22.82 4.96 -12.44
CA SER A 122 -23.53 6.19 -12.79
C SER A 122 -23.36 6.54 -14.28
N ALA A 123 -22.15 6.39 -14.83
CA ALA A 123 -21.87 6.63 -16.25
C ALA A 123 -22.51 5.58 -17.19
N ALA A 124 -22.61 4.33 -16.74
CA ALA A 124 -23.20 3.23 -17.49
C ALA A 124 -24.74 3.24 -17.48
N ASN A 125 -25.36 3.66 -16.37
CA ASN A 125 -26.81 3.69 -16.18
C ASN A 125 -27.47 4.99 -16.68
N GLY A 126 -26.68 5.98 -17.14
CA GLY A 126 -27.23 7.18 -17.78
C GLY A 126 -27.95 6.84 -19.10
N ALA A 127 -29.26 7.11 -19.17
CA ALA A 127 -30.22 7.22 -20.30
C ALA A 127 -30.14 6.26 -21.54
N GLY A 128 -29.16 5.36 -21.68
CA GLY A 128 -28.79 4.73 -22.95
C GLY A 128 -29.00 3.22 -23.08
N GLY A 129 -29.59 2.54 -22.09
CA GLY A 129 -29.91 1.11 -22.17
C GLY A 129 -28.71 0.14 -22.18
N SER A 130 -28.98 -1.16 -22.31
CA SER A 130 -27.98 -2.25 -22.27
C SER A 130 -26.89 -2.15 -23.34
N ASP A 131 -27.21 -1.51 -24.47
CA ASP A 131 -26.31 -1.34 -25.61
C ASP A 131 -25.16 -0.40 -25.25
N ARG A 132 -25.45 0.73 -24.58
CA ARG A 132 -24.42 1.66 -24.10
C ARG A 132 -23.44 0.98 -23.13
N ALA A 133 -23.95 0.18 -22.19
CA ALA A 133 -23.09 -0.53 -21.23
C ALA A 133 -22.13 -1.51 -21.93
N SER A 134 -22.57 -2.15 -23.02
CA SER A 134 -21.70 -3.03 -23.82
C SER A 134 -20.59 -2.26 -24.56
N VAL A 135 -20.93 -1.07 -25.10
CA VAL A 135 -19.97 -0.19 -25.77
C VAL A 135 -18.94 0.34 -24.78
N VAL A 136 -19.37 0.81 -23.60
CA VAL A 136 -18.48 1.26 -22.52
C VAL A 136 -17.49 0.16 -22.15
N ARG A 137 -17.96 -1.07 -21.87
CA ARG A 137 -17.06 -2.18 -21.51
C ARG A 137 -16.02 -2.48 -22.58
N ARG A 138 -16.42 -2.48 -23.86
CA ARG A 138 -15.49 -2.67 -24.98
C ARG A 138 -14.45 -1.55 -25.02
N CYS A 139 -14.89 -0.29 -24.96
CA CYS A 139 -13.98 0.86 -25.00
C CYS A 139 -13.02 0.92 -23.80
N GLU A 140 -13.47 0.54 -22.60
CA GLU A 140 -12.61 0.41 -21.41
C GLU A 140 -11.56 -0.69 -21.58
N THR A 141 -11.91 -1.78 -22.26
CA THR A 141 -10.96 -2.88 -22.54
C THR A 141 -9.90 -2.44 -23.54
N GLU A 142 -10.29 -1.74 -24.61
CA GLU A 142 -9.37 -1.14 -25.58
C GLU A 142 -8.47 -0.08 -24.94
N ALA A 143 -9.05 0.77 -24.09
CA ALA A 143 -8.34 1.79 -23.33
C ALA A 143 -7.29 1.19 -22.38
N ALA A 144 -7.61 0.09 -21.70
CA ALA A 144 -6.66 -0.61 -20.84
C ALA A 144 -5.44 -1.13 -21.64
N ALA A 145 -5.61 -1.52 -22.90
CA ALA A 145 -4.51 -1.95 -23.75
C ALA A 145 -3.61 -0.78 -24.20
N ALA A 146 -4.12 0.46 -24.17
CA ALA A 146 -3.35 1.66 -24.50
C ALA A 146 -2.44 2.13 -23.35
N THR A 147 -2.57 1.59 -22.14
CA THR A 147 -1.71 1.99 -21.02
C THR A 147 -0.28 1.50 -21.28
N GLY A 148 0.65 2.45 -21.41
CA GLY A 148 2.08 2.14 -21.47
C GLY A 148 2.61 1.52 -20.17
N PRO A 149 3.89 1.12 -20.13
CA PRO A 149 4.51 0.59 -18.92
C PRO A 149 4.45 1.62 -17.77
N ARG A 150 4.12 1.14 -16.57
CA ARG A 150 4.05 1.94 -15.33
C ARG A 150 5.39 2.06 -14.60
N VAL A 151 6.42 1.40 -15.11
CA VAL A 151 7.77 1.43 -14.55
C VAL A 151 8.76 1.75 -15.67
N PRO A 152 9.92 2.36 -15.37
CA PRO A 152 10.97 2.58 -16.35
C PRO A 152 11.51 1.29 -16.96
N ASP A 153 12.05 1.39 -18.18
CA ASP A 153 12.75 0.28 -18.81
C ASP A 153 13.93 -0.20 -17.95
N GLY A 154 14.12 -1.53 -17.90
CA GLY A 154 15.15 -2.17 -17.10
C GLY A 154 14.85 -2.24 -15.59
N GLN A 155 13.81 -1.57 -15.10
CA GLN A 155 13.45 -1.56 -13.69
C GLN A 155 13.20 -2.97 -13.14
N GLN A 156 12.45 -3.80 -13.86
CA GLN A 156 12.08 -5.14 -13.40
C GLN A 156 13.31 -6.06 -13.25
N ALA A 157 14.22 -6.02 -14.21
CA ALA A 157 15.47 -6.79 -14.16
C ALA A 157 16.34 -6.35 -12.97
N LEU A 158 16.47 -5.03 -12.76
CA LEU A 158 17.23 -4.47 -11.64
C LEU A 158 16.59 -4.81 -10.28
N ALA A 159 15.26 -4.74 -10.18
CA ALA A 159 14.51 -5.14 -9.01
C ALA A 159 14.68 -6.64 -8.70
N GLY A 160 14.66 -7.50 -9.72
CA GLY A 160 14.92 -8.93 -9.57
C GLY A 160 16.32 -9.21 -8.99
N ALA A 161 17.35 -8.58 -9.58
CA ALA A 161 18.72 -8.71 -9.10
C ALA A 161 18.88 -8.23 -7.64
N LEU A 162 18.24 -7.12 -7.28
CA LEU A 162 18.22 -6.62 -5.91
C LEU A 162 17.55 -7.62 -4.95
N VAL A 163 16.36 -8.12 -5.31
CA VAL A 163 15.61 -9.08 -4.48
C VAL A 163 16.41 -10.36 -4.24
N ASP A 164 17.04 -10.91 -5.27
CA ASP A 164 17.83 -12.13 -5.13
C ASP A 164 19.04 -11.93 -4.21
N ARG A 165 19.70 -10.77 -4.30
CA ARG A 165 20.79 -10.41 -3.39
C ARG A 165 20.30 -10.25 -1.96
N LEU A 166 19.21 -9.52 -1.75
CA LEU A 166 18.61 -9.32 -0.43
C LEU A 166 18.14 -10.64 0.20
N ARG A 167 17.56 -11.55 -0.60
CA ARG A 167 17.16 -12.89 -0.14
C ARG A 167 18.35 -13.68 0.40
N ARG A 168 19.46 -13.74 -0.35
CA ARG A 168 20.69 -14.42 0.11
C ARG A 168 21.21 -13.85 1.43
N VAL A 169 21.16 -12.52 1.60
CA VAL A 169 21.55 -11.89 2.86
C VAL A 169 20.62 -12.30 4.00
N GLN A 170 19.31 -12.27 3.77
CA GLN A 170 18.34 -12.67 4.79
C GLN A 170 18.53 -14.12 5.21
N ASP A 171 18.68 -15.03 4.25
CA ASP A 171 18.82 -16.46 4.52
C ASP A 171 20.12 -16.77 5.28
N ALA A 172 21.20 -16.03 5.00
CA ALA A 172 22.47 -16.18 5.69
C ALA A 172 22.47 -15.56 7.11
N ALA A 173 21.90 -14.36 7.26
CA ALA A 173 21.93 -13.61 8.52
C ALA A 173 20.83 -14.01 9.50
N ALA A 174 19.72 -14.56 9.00
CA ALA A 174 18.57 -14.98 9.80
C ALA A 174 17.90 -16.25 9.21
N PRO A 175 18.60 -17.41 9.20
CA PRO A 175 18.12 -18.64 8.57
C PRO A 175 16.81 -19.19 9.15
N THR A 176 16.49 -18.85 10.41
CA THR A 176 15.26 -19.26 11.09
C THR A 176 14.12 -18.26 10.95
N LEU A 177 14.33 -17.08 10.34
CA LEU A 177 13.39 -15.97 10.31
C LEU A 177 11.98 -16.38 9.87
N ALA A 178 11.86 -17.15 8.79
CA ALA A 178 10.55 -17.59 8.32
C ALA A 178 9.83 -18.47 9.37
N ALA A 179 10.54 -19.40 10.03
CA ALA A 179 9.95 -20.26 11.05
C ALA A 179 9.58 -19.50 12.33
N ASP A 180 10.46 -18.59 12.76
CA ASP A 180 10.25 -17.76 13.94
C ASP A 180 9.08 -16.80 13.75
N TYR A 181 9.01 -16.16 12.56
CA TYR A 181 7.89 -15.31 12.17
C TYR A 181 6.55 -16.05 12.21
N ARG A 182 6.46 -17.23 11.59
CA ARG A 182 5.24 -18.05 11.63
C ARG A 182 4.81 -18.38 13.06
N THR A 183 5.76 -18.80 13.89
CA THR A 183 5.50 -19.16 15.29
C THR A 183 5.00 -17.95 16.08
N CYS A 184 5.65 -16.79 15.91
CA CYS A 184 5.25 -15.55 16.55
C CYS A 184 3.86 -15.09 16.12
N MET A 185 3.58 -15.10 14.81
CA MET A 185 2.28 -14.71 14.27
C MET A 185 1.15 -15.64 14.73
N ALA A 186 1.42 -16.95 14.78
CA ALA A 186 0.47 -17.93 15.31
C ALA A 186 0.19 -17.71 16.81
N ALA A 187 1.23 -17.43 17.62
CA ALA A 187 1.07 -17.10 19.04
C ALA A 187 0.24 -15.80 19.25
N GLY A 188 0.32 -14.86 18.30
CA GLY A 188 -0.54 -13.67 18.26
C GLY A 188 -1.96 -13.90 17.73
N GLY A 189 -2.35 -15.15 17.44
CA GLY A 189 -3.67 -15.50 16.89
C GLY A 189 -3.85 -15.20 15.40
N ILE A 190 -2.77 -14.98 14.65
CA ILE A 190 -2.77 -14.64 13.23
C ILE A 190 -1.91 -15.65 12.46
N PRO A 191 -2.32 -16.92 12.35
CA PRO A 191 -1.50 -17.95 11.71
C PRO A 191 -1.34 -17.65 10.21
N VAL A 192 -0.12 -17.33 9.80
CA VAL A 192 0.26 -16.99 8.42
C VAL A 192 1.68 -17.48 8.14
N ALA A 193 1.98 -17.82 6.88
CA ALA A 193 3.29 -18.35 6.48
C ALA A 193 4.32 -17.25 6.22
N ASP A 194 3.88 -16.12 5.66
CA ASP A 194 4.68 -15.02 5.13
C ASP A 194 3.81 -13.74 5.00
N LEU A 195 4.36 -12.68 4.40
CA LEU A 195 3.67 -11.41 4.19
C LEU A 195 2.51 -11.49 3.18
N VAL A 196 2.62 -12.36 2.17
CA VAL A 196 1.56 -12.53 1.15
C VAL A 196 0.35 -13.20 1.79
N ALA A 197 0.58 -14.26 2.57
CA ALA A 197 -0.44 -14.92 3.36
C ALA A 197 -1.05 -13.97 4.40
N LEU A 198 -0.25 -13.08 5.01
CA LEU A 198 -0.76 -12.06 5.92
C LEU A 198 -1.68 -11.07 5.24
N ARG A 199 -1.25 -10.46 4.13
CA ARG A 199 -2.08 -9.53 3.36
C ARG A 199 -3.37 -10.20 2.90
N THR A 200 -3.28 -11.41 2.35
CA THR A 200 -4.46 -12.18 1.91
C THR A 200 -5.43 -12.43 3.07
N ARG A 201 -4.91 -12.70 4.28
CA ARG A 201 -5.73 -12.89 5.48
C ARG A 201 -6.42 -11.60 5.92
N VAL A 202 -5.72 -10.46 5.84
CA VAL A 202 -6.29 -9.14 6.11
C VAL A 202 -7.40 -8.82 5.11
N GLU A 203 -7.15 -8.99 3.82
CA GLU A 203 -8.15 -8.78 2.76
C GLU A 203 -9.42 -9.62 2.98
N ARG A 204 -9.27 -10.89 3.36
CA ARG A 204 -10.40 -11.79 3.65
C ARG A 204 -11.16 -11.46 4.94
N ALA A 205 -10.61 -10.62 5.82
CA ALA A 205 -11.31 -10.20 7.03
C ALA A 205 -12.35 -9.11 6.75
N PHE A 206 -12.20 -8.37 5.64
CA PHE A 206 -13.18 -7.38 5.23
C PHE A 206 -14.45 -8.07 4.71
N PRO A 207 -15.64 -7.51 5.02
CA PRO A 207 -16.87 -8.04 4.48
C PRO A 207 -16.80 -8.01 2.96
N ALA A 208 -17.28 -9.07 2.31
CA ALA A 208 -17.44 -9.06 0.87
C ALA A 208 -18.33 -7.88 0.50
N THR A 209 -17.79 -6.94 -0.29
CA THR A 209 -18.56 -5.89 -0.95
C THR A 209 -19.40 -6.56 -2.03
N LEU A 210 -20.40 -7.34 -1.62
CA LEU A 210 -21.36 -7.93 -2.52
C LEU A 210 -22.00 -6.82 -3.34
N ALA A 211 -22.49 -7.17 -4.52
CA ALA A 211 -23.20 -6.30 -5.48
C ALA A 211 -24.53 -5.74 -4.93
N THR A 212 -24.61 -5.45 -3.64
CA THR A 212 -25.75 -4.92 -2.90
C THR A 212 -25.70 -3.39 -2.89
N VAL A 213 -26.89 -2.79 -2.84
CA VAL A 213 -27.24 -1.37 -3.00
C VAL A 213 -26.49 -0.39 -2.08
N GLU A 214 -25.79 -0.89 -1.06
CA GLU A 214 -25.03 -0.06 -0.13
C GLU A 214 -23.61 0.18 -0.65
N TYR A 215 -23.44 1.31 -1.34
CA TYR A 215 -22.18 1.75 -1.94
C TYR A 215 -21.11 2.17 -0.92
N ASP A 216 -21.48 2.38 0.36
CA ASP A 216 -20.54 2.74 1.41
C ASP A 216 -20.06 1.47 2.16
N PRO A 217 -18.85 0.96 1.87
CA PRO A 217 -18.36 -0.26 2.51
C PRO A 217 -18.15 -0.09 4.02
N THR A 218 -18.05 1.16 4.52
CA THR A 218 -17.87 1.43 5.95
C THR A 218 -19.10 1.13 6.80
N LYS A 219 -20.27 0.99 6.17
CA LYS A 219 -21.54 0.63 6.83
C LYS A 219 -21.77 -0.87 6.91
N LEU A 220 -20.97 -1.67 6.20
CA LEU A 220 -21.14 -3.12 6.16
C LEU A 220 -20.90 -3.73 7.56
N PRO A 221 -21.77 -4.66 8.01
CA PRO A 221 -21.54 -5.39 9.25
C PRO A 221 -20.15 -6.05 9.27
N GLY A 222 -19.38 -5.79 10.32
CA GLY A 222 -18.02 -6.32 10.47
C GLY A 222 -16.91 -5.43 9.93
N TRP A 223 -17.20 -4.33 9.22
CA TRP A 223 -16.17 -3.41 8.71
C TRP A 223 -15.22 -2.91 9.80
N ALA A 224 -15.75 -2.36 10.90
CA ALA A 224 -14.94 -1.86 12.01
C ALA A 224 -14.06 -2.95 12.66
N ALA A 225 -14.55 -4.19 12.72
CA ALA A 225 -13.78 -5.33 13.24
C ALA A 225 -12.65 -5.73 12.27
N ALA A 226 -12.88 -5.63 10.96
CA ALA A 226 -11.85 -5.87 9.94
C ALA A 226 -10.74 -4.82 9.98
N VAL A 227 -11.08 -3.53 10.11
CA VAL A 227 -10.11 -2.44 10.31
C VAL A 227 -9.27 -2.67 11.57
N ALA A 228 -9.91 -3.03 12.68
CA ALA A 228 -9.19 -3.37 13.92
C ALA A 228 -8.29 -4.61 13.77
N PHE A 229 -8.69 -5.58 12.94
CA PHE A 229 -7.86 -6.75 12.61
C PHE A 229 -6.64 -6.35 11.77
N GLU A 230 -6.82 -5.50 10.76
CA GLU A 230 -5.75 -4.99 9.91
C GLU A 230 -4.65 -4.31 10.74
N HIS A 231 -5.01 -3.35 11.61
CA HIS A 231 -4.05 -2.67 12.48
C HIS A 231 -3.34 -3.65 13.44
N ARG A 232 -4.09 -4.58 14.03
CA ARG A 232 -3.51 -5.62 14.90
C ARG A 232 -2.52 -6.51 14.14
N ALA A 233 -2.84 -6.87 12.90
CA ALA A 233 -2.00 -7.66 12.03
C ALA A 233 -0.72 -6.92 11.66
N ALA A 234 -0.79 -5.64 11.32
CA ALA A 234 0.37 -4.82 10.99
C ALA A 234 1.29 -4.64 12.21
N ALA A 235 0.72 -4.37 13.39
CA ALA A 235 1.46 -4.31 14.63
C ALA A 235 2.11 -5.66 15.01
N ALA A 236 1.42 -6.78 14.79
CA ALA A 236 1.98 -8.11 15.02
C ALA A 236 3.14 -8.43 14.05
N ASP A 237 2.98 -8.11 12.76
CA ASP A 237 4.03 -8.26 11.75
C ASP A 237 5.30 -7.54 12.18
N ALA A 238 5.21 -6.23 12.47
CA ALA A 238 6.35 -5.41 12.83
C ALA A 238 7.10 -5.98 14.04
N ARG A 239 6.38 -6.37 15.11
CA ARG A 239 7.00 -6.99 16.30
C ARG A 239 7.64 -8.34 15.99
N CYS A 240 6.98 -9.20 15.21
CA CYS A 240 7.44 -10.57 14.98
C CYS A 240 8.73 -10.65 14.15
N ARG A 241 9.08 -9.59 13.43
CA ARG A 241 10.30 -9.52 12.61
C ARG A 241 11.35 -8.54 13.12
N GLU A 242 11.04 -7.72 14.13
CA GLU A 242 11.89 -6.63 14.64
C GLU A 242 13.35 -7.05 14.89
N THR A 243 13.55 -8.14 15.64
CA THR A 243 14.89 -8.65 15.98
C THR A 243 15.70 -9.02 14.74
N ALA A 244 15.08 -9.72 13.78
CA ALA A 244 15.77 -10.18 12.58
C ALA A 244 16.02 -9.03 11.59
N VAL A 245 15.09 -8.07 11.48
CA VAL A 245 15.26 -6.88 10.61
C VAL A 245 16.56 -6.17 10.93
N LYS A 246 16.88 -5.95 12.21
CA LYS A 246 18.12 -5.26 12.60
C LYS A 246 19.37 -6.03 12.17
N ALA A 247 19.41 -7.33 12.42
CA ALA A 247 20.57 -8.17 12.07
C ALA A 247 20.76 -8.27 10.55
N VAL A 248 19.67 -8.51 9.81
CA VAL A 248 19.69 -8.65 8.36
C VAL A 248 20.03 -7.33 7.66
N ARG A 249 19.50 -6.19 8.12
CA ARG A 249 19.84 -4.87 7.55
C ARG A 249 21.30 -4.51 7.77
N ALA A 250 21.88 -4.85 8.92
CA ALA A 250 23.31 -4.66 9.15
C ALA A 250 24.15 -5.51 8.18
N ALA A 251 23.76 -6.78 7.97
CA ALA A 251 24.43 -7.66 7.01
C ALA A 251 24.25 -7.24 5.55
N ALA A 252 23.15 -6.55 5.22
CA ALA A 252 22.86 -6.08 3.87
C ALA A 252 23.73 -4.91 3.41
N ALA A 253 24.23 -4.08 4.33
CA ALA A 253 24.98 -2.86 4.01
C ALA A 253 26.14 -3.08 3.01
N PRO A 254 27.09 -4.02 3.24
CA PRO A 254 28.18 -4.25 2.27
C PRO A 254 27.67 -4.79 0.92
N GLN A 255 26.61 -5.60 0.94
CA GLN A 255 26.02 -6.19 -0.27
C GLN A 255 25.31 -5.15 -1.13
N LEU A 256 24.67 -4.17 -0.50
CA LEU A 256 24.03 -3.02 -1.15
C LEU A 256 25.06 -2.04 -1.72
N ALA A 257 26.18 -1.82 -1.02
CA ALA A 257 27.28 -1.02 -1.53
C ALA A 257 27.90 -1.65 -2.78
N GLU A 258 28.11 -2.96 -2.78
CA GLU A 258 28.58 -3.70 -3.94
C GLU A 258 27.57 -3.67 -5.11
N PHE A 259 26.29 -3.91 -4.83
CA PHE A 259 25.22 -3.81 -5.82
C PHE A 259 25.18 -2.42 -6.49
N THR A 260 25.35 -1.36 -5.70
CA THR A 260 25.39 0.02 -6.21
C THR A 260 26.56 0.23 -7.17
N ARG A 261 27.72 -0.36 -6.90
CA ARG A 261 28.89 -0.26 -7.80
C ARG A 261 28.68 -1.04 -9.08
N GLU A 262 28.16 -2.27 -8.97
CA GLU A 262 27.95 -3.16 -10.12
C GLU A 262 26.88 -2.63 -11.08
N HIS A 263 25.82 -2.01 -10.56
CA HIS A 263 24.67 -1.56 -11.33
C HIS A 263 24.53 -0.03 -11.38
N ALA A 264 25.63 0.71 -11.23
CA ALA A 264 25.60 2.18 -11.15
C ALA A 264 24.89 2.80 -12.35
N ALA A 265 25.21 2.36 -13.57
CA ALA A 265 24.63 2.89 -14.80
C ALA A 265 23.13 2.53 -14.96
N GLU A 266 22.73 1.32 -14.55
CA GLU A 266 21.32 0.90 -14.57
C GLU A 266 20.50 1.65 -13.51
N LEU A 267 21.05 1.85 -12.31
CA LEU A 267 20.42 2.64 -11.26
C LEU A 267 20.17 4.08 -11.72
N ASP A 268 21.15 4.72 -12.35
CA ASP A 268 21.01 6.08 -12.88
C ASP A 268 19.97 6.16 -14.00
N ARG A 269 19.94 5.16 -14.90
CA ARG A 269 18.96 5.09 -15.99
C ARG A 269 17.54 4.90 -15.47
N VAL A 270 17.32 3.98 -14.53
CA VAL A 270 16.00 3.74 -13.93
C VAL A 270 15.54 4.98 -13.16
N ALA A 271 16.42 5.62 -12.41
CA ALA A 271 16.12 6.87 -11.70
C ALA A 271 15.72 8.00 -12.66
N ALA A 272 16.44 8.17 -13.78
CA ALA A 272 16.08 9.13 -14.82
C ALA A 272 14.72 8.81 -15.47
N GLY A 273 14.43 7.52 -15.70
CA GLY A 273 13.14 7.08 -16.21
C GLY A 273 11.98 7.40 -15.26
N TRP A 274 12.18 7.27 -13.94
CA TRP A 274 11.19 7.68 -12.96
C TRP A 274 10.91 9.18 -13.00
N ALA A 275 11.95 10.01 -13.10
CA ALA A 275 11.78 11.46 -13.24
C ALA A 275 11.06 11.83 -14.55
N TRP A 276 11.32 11.11 -15.64
CA TRP A 276 10.62 11.30 -16.91
C TRP A 276 9.13 10.98 -16.79
N ILE A 277 8.76 9.89 -16.10
CA ILE A 277 7.35 9.52 -15.87
C ILE A 277 6.58 10.64 -15.15
N GLU A 278 7.19 11.32 -14.18
CA GLU A 278 6.54 12.45 -13.49
C GLU A 278 6.23 13.62 -14.43
N VAL A 279 7.14 13.91 -15.37
CA VAL A 279 6.92 14.93 -16.40
C VAL A 279 5.80 14.50 -17.35
N ASP A 280 5.86 13.25 -17.82
CA ASP A 280 4.88 12.71 -18.77
C ASP A 280 3.47 12.63 -18.18
N ALA A 281 3.33 12.32 -16.89
CA ALA A 281 2.06 12.31 -16.18
C ALA A 281 1.36 13.68 -16.20
N ARG A 282 2.11 14.77 -15.95
CA ARG A 282 1.57 16.14 -16.00
C ARG A 282 1.15 16.53 -17.41
N ASN A 283 1.91 16.10 -18.42
CA ASN A 283 1.55 16.34 -19.82
C ASN A 283 0.28 15.58 -20.20
N ALA A 284 0.14 14.33 -19.77
CA ALA A 284 -1.04 13.51 -20.01
C ALA A 284 -2.30 14.10 -19.35
N GLU A 285 -2.18 14.59 -18.11
CA GLU A 285 -3.26 15.32 -17.42
C GLU A 285 -3.67 16.59 -18.20
N HIS A 286 -2.71 17.42 -18.61
CA HIS A 286 -3.01 18.63 -19.37
C HIS A 286 -3.67 18.33 -20.73
N ALA A 287 -3.25 17.27 -21.40
CA ALA A 287 -3.81 16.84 -22.68
C ALA A 287 -5.25 16.29 -22.55
N ALA A 288 -5.66 15.81 -21.38
CA ALA A 288 -7.02 15.34 -21.13
C ALA A 288 -8.06 16.48 -21.09
N GLY A 289 -7.62 17.74 -20.98
CA GLY A 289 -8.47 18.94 -20.93
C GLY A 289 -9.08 19.21 -19.54
N PRO A 290 -9.56 20.44 -19.28
CA PRO A 290 -10.25 20.75 -18.03
C PRO A 290 -11.58 19.99 -17.94
N GLU A 291 -11.90 19.52 -16.72
CA GLU A 291 -13.24 19.05 -16.38
C GLU A 291 -14.19 20.27 -16.40
N ASP A 292 -15.07 20.37 -17.40
CA ASP A 292 -16.17 21.34 -17.44
C ASP A 292 -17.38 20.85 -16.64
#